data_AF-A0A3E0VQL7-F1
#
_entry.id   AF-A0A3E0VQL7-F1
#
_cell.length_a   1.000
_cell.length_b   1.000
_cell.length_c   1.000
_cell.angle_alpha   90.00
_cell.angle_beta   90.00
_cell.angle_gamma   90.00
#
_symmetry.space_group_name_H-M   'P 1'
#
loop_
_entity.id
_entity.type
_entity.pdbx_description
1 polymer ?
#
loop_
_entity_poly.entity_id
_entity_poly.type
_entity_poly.pdbx_seq_one_letter_code
_entity_poly.pdbx_strand_id
1 'polypeptide(L)'
;MPVVTGTLKDFGAATLAAFAPKLYFIPSGAAVGGATLYANKPVVCVPAANGDFSVELAANETLSPQTWYTLSIIWLDPDTGFTGQIDTDWRLFVPQGGGEFVRIIEAPSNPAQIWFGPEPPTIPTDYTGWVDTDSVPPIYYEWV
;
A
#
# COMPACT_ATOMS: atom_id res chain seq x y z
N MET A 1 -19.10 8.93 3.02
CA MET A 1 -17.89 8.68 2.20
C MET A 1 -18.02 7.28 1.62
N PRO A 2 -17.57 7.01 0.38
CA PRO A 2 -17.64 5.66 -0.18
C PRO A 2 -16.86 4.67 0.68
N VAL A 3 -17.39 3.45 0.76
CA VAL A 3 -16.80 2.34 1.53
C VAL A 3 -16.06 1.41 0.57
N VAL A 4 -14.80 1.14 0.87
CA VAL A 4 -13.99 0.12 0.20
C VAL A 4 -13.86 -1.10 1.11
N THR A 5 -14.12 -2.28 0.56
CA THR A 5 -14.10 -3.54 1.30
C THR A 5 -13.14 -4.55 0.68
N GLY A 6 -12.58 -5.43 1.50
CA GLY A 6 -11.73 -6.52 1.04
C GLY A 6 -11.30 -7.41 2.19
N THR A 7 -10.36 -8.31 1.91
CA THR A 7 -9.81 -9.24 2.91
C THR A 7 -8.30 -9.30 2.75
N LEU A 8 -7.57 -9.17 3.86
CA LEU A 8 -6.12 -9.34 3.94
C LEU A 8 -5.78 -10.75 4.42
N LYS A 9 -5.00 -11.48 3.62
CA LYS A 9 -4.50 -12.82 3.92
C LYS A 9 -3.07 -12.97 3.41
N ASP A 10 -2.34 -13.94 3.97
CA ASP A 10 -1.12 -14.43 3.36
C ASP A 10 -1.41 -15.35 2.15
N PHE A 11 -0.35 -15.77 1.46
CA PHE A 11 -0.45 -16.70 0.33
C PHE A 11 -0.85 -18.13 0.74
N GLY A 12 -0.86 -18.45 2.04
CA GLY A 12 -1.45 -19.67 2.60
C GLY A 12 -2.95 -19.53 2.93
N ALA A 13 -3.56 -18.39 2.58
CA ALA A 13 -4.94 -18.01 2.91
C ALA A 13 -5.23 -17.88 4.43
N ALA A 14 -4.19 -17.75 5.25
CA ALA A 14 -4.30 -17.48 6.67
C ALA A 14 -4.44 -15.97 6.95
N THR A 15 -5.08 -15.66 8.07
CA THR A 15 -5.21 -14.28 8.57
C THR A 15 -3.91 -13.81 9.20
N LEU A 16 -3.59 -12.53 9.01
CA LEU A 16 -2.44 -11.88 9.65
C LEU A 16 -2.78 -11.27 11.01
N ALA A 17 -3.97 -11.50 11.58
CA ALA A 17 -4.45 -10.83 12.79
C ALA A 17 -3.50 -10.93 14.01
N ALA A 18 -2.73 -12.02 14.12
CA ALA A 18 -1.73 -12.19 15.18
C ALA A 18 -0.59 -11.15 15.11
N PHE A 19 -0.35 -10.57 13.94
CA PHE A 19 0.67 -9.57 13.68
C PHE A 19 0.09 -8.15 13.59
N ALA A 20 -1.03 -7.86 14.27
CA ALA A 20 -1.63 -6.53 14.38
C ALA A 20 -1.56 -5.69 13.08
N PRO A 21 -2.07 -6.21 11.94
CA PRO A 21 -1.83 -5.60 10.63
C PRO A 21 -2.54 -4.26 10.51
N LYS A 22 -1.91 -3.33 9.78
CA LYS A 22 -2.43 -2.01 9.47
C LYS A 22 -2.30 -1.73 7.98
N LEU A 23 -3.40 -1.29 7.39
CA LEU A 23 -3.49 -0.85 6.00
C LEU A 23 -3.46 0.67 5.97
N TYR A 24 -2.49 1.24 5.27
CA TYR A 24 -2.33 2.67 5.06
C TYR A 24 -2.69 3.02 3.63
N PHE A 25 -3.82 3.70 3.46
CA PHE A 25 -4.26 4.25 2.18
C PHE A 25 -3.70 5.67 2.04
N ILE A 26 -2.69 5.82 1.20
CA ILE A 26 -1.88 7.04 1.09
C ILE A 26 -2.31 7.80 -0.16
N PRO A 27 -2.93 8.98 -0.05
CA PRO A 27 -3.27 9.79 -1.24
C PRO A 27 -2.01 10.32 -1.91
N SER A 28 -1.98 10.33 -3.25
CA SER A 28 -0.84 10.81 -4.03
C SER A 28 -0.54 12.31 -3.88
N GLY A 29 -1.49 13.07 -3.34
CA GLY A 29 -1.33 14.50 -3.08
C GLY A 29 -2.56 15.11 -2.44
N ALA A 30 -2.50 16.43 -2.21
CA ALA A 30 -3.67 17.20 -1.83
C ALA A 30 -4.60 17.41 -3.04
N ALA A 31 -5.91 17.48 -2.80
CA ALA A 31 -6.88 17.72 -3.86
C ALA A 31 -8.12 18.45 -3.37
N VAL A 32 -8.91 18.98 -4.30
CA VAL A 32 -10.15 19.66 -4.04
C VAL A 32 -11.30 18.92 -4.72
N GLY A 33 -12.42 18.77 -4.03
CA GLY A 33 -13.66 18.23 -4.58
C GLY A 33 -14.85 19.00 -4.03
N GLY A 34 -15.70 19.55 -4.91
CA GLY A 34 -16.79 20.43 -4.49
C GLY A 34 -16.28 21.61 -3.66
N ALA A 35 -16.70 21.68 -2.40
CA ALA A 35 -16.29 22.72 -1.44
C ALA A 35 -15.25 22.23 -0.40
N THR A 36 -14.63 21.07 -0.62
CA THR A 36 -13.75 20.42 0.35
C THR A 36 -12.31 20.37 -0.16
N LEU A 37 -11.37 20.79 0.70
CA LEU A 37 -9.93 20.60 0.52
C LEU A 37 -9.50 19.33 1.27
N TYR A 38 -8.88 18.40 0.56
CA TYR A 38 -8.32 17.16 1.09
C TYR A 38 -6.80 17.29 1.23
N ALA A 39 -6.30 17.08 2.45
CA ALA A 39 -4.86 16.96 2.71
C ALA A 39 -4.37 15.54 2.40
N ASN A 40 -3.06 15.37 2.22
CA ASN A 40 -2.45 14.09 1.85
C ASN A 40 -2.20 13.13 3.04
N LYS A 41 -2.95 13.26 4.14
CA LYS A 41 -2.77 12.42 5.32
C LYS A 41 -3.27 10.99 5.02
N PRO A 42 -2.48 9.93 5.30
CA PRO A 42 -2.93 8.55 5.11
C PRO A 42 -4.17 8.21 5.95
N VAL A 43 -5.07 7.43 5.36
CA VAL A 43 -6.19 6.81 6.08
C VAL A 43 -5.76 5.42 6.53
N VAL A 44 -5.91 5.13 7.82
CA VAL A 44 -5.50 3.85 8.41
C VAL A 44 -6.71 2.97 8.63
N CYS A 45 -6.63 1.72 8.16
CA CYS A 45 -7.62 0.68 8.42
C CYS A 45 -6.96 -0.50 9.12
N VAL A 46 -7.64 -1.03 10.14
CA VAL A 46 -7.22 -2.25 10.85
C VAL A 46 -8.18 -3.36 10.43
N PRO A 47 -7.70 -4.43 9.78
CA PRO A 47 -8.53 -5.59 9.46
C PRO A 47 -9.09 -6.24 10.74
N ALA A 48 -10.28 -6.83 10.62
CA ALA A 48 -10.87 -7.69 11.63
C ALA A 48 -10.05 -8.98 11.79
N ALA A 49 -10.36 -9.76 12.84
CA ALA A 49 -9.61 -10.99 13.16
C ALA A 49 -9.62 -12.03 12.02
N ASN A 50 -10.66 -12.03 11.18
CA ASN A 50 -10.77 -12.90 10.00
C ASN A 50 -10.04 -12.35 8.75
N GLY A 51 -9.41 -11.18 8.85
CA GLY A 51 -8.74 -10.48 7.75
C GLY A 51 -9.63 -9.51 6.97
N ASP A 52 -10.95 -9.48 7.22
CA ASP A 52 -11.84 -8.58 6.50
C ASP A 52 -11.61 -7.13 6.92
N PHE A 53 -11.65 -6.22 5.96
CA PHE A 53 -11.52 -4.80 6.22
C PHE A 53 -12.61 -4.01 5.49
N SER A 54 -12.97 -2.87 6.10
CA SER A 54 -13.89 -1.89 5.56
C SER A 54 -13.34 -0.51 5.90
N VAL A 55 -13.11 0.32 4.89
CA VAL A 55 -12.52 1.65 5.04
C VAL A 55 -13.34 2.69 4.29
N GLU A 56 -13.58 3.83 4.93
CA GLU A 56 -14.16 4.99 4.28
C GLU A 56 -13.06 5.82 3.64
N LEU A 57 -13.10 5.98 2.32
CA LEU A 57 -12.16 6.80 1.56
C LEU A 57 -12.90 7.93 0.85
N ALA A 58 -12.19 8.99 0.45
CA ALA A 58 -12.79 9.98 -0.43
C ALA A 58 -12.88 9.41 -1.85
N ALA A 59 -14.00 9.64 -2.53
CA ALA A 59 -14.07 9.37 -3.96
C ALA A 59 -13.05 10.28 -4.67
N ASN A 60 -12.17 9.71 -5.48
CA ASN A 60 -11.08 10.45 -6.12
C ASN A 60 -11.25 10.63 -7.63
N GLU A 61 -12.27 9.99 -8.22
CA GLU A 61 -12.62 10.12 -9.64
C GLU A 61 -13.08 11.55 -10.03
N THR A 62 -13.56 12.33 -9.06
CA THR A 62 -14.05 13.71 -9.26
C THR A 62 -13.15 14.77 -8.62
N LEU A 63 -11.98 14.40 -8.10
CA LEU A 63 -11.08 15.34 -7.43
C LEU A 63 -10.18 16.08 -8.43
N SER A 64 -9.81 17.31 -8.07
CA SER A 64 -8.89 18.16 -8.85
C SER A 64 -7.74 18.66 -7.96
N PRO A 65 -6.47 18.37 -8.29
CA PRO A 65 -6.04 17.49 -9.38
C PRO A 65 -6.55 16.05 -9.20
N GLN A 66 -6.53 15.28 -10.29
CA GLN A 66 -6.83 13.86 -10.21
C GLN A 66 -5.82 13.19 -9.28
N THR A 67 -6.32 12.50 -8.26
CA THR A 67 -5.50 11.81 -7.26
C THR A 67 -5.87 10.34 -7.20
N TRP A 68 -4.95 9.54 -6.66
CA TRP A 68 -5.14 8.13 -6.42
C TRP A 68 -4.64 7.81 -5.01
N TYR A 69 -5.04 6.67 -4.46
CA TYR A 69 -4.38 6.12 -3.27
C TYR A 69 -3.33 5.10 -3.69
N THR A 70 -2.25 4.99 -2.92
CA THR A 70 -1.40 3.79 -2.86
C THR A 70 -1.67 3.07 -1.54
N LEU A 71 -1.31 1.79 -1.47
CA LEU A 71 -1.48 0.98 -0.27
C LEU A 71 -0.11 0.60 0.31
N SER A 72 0.07 0.87 1.60
CA SER A 72 1.15 0.30 2.41
C SER A 72 0.54 -0.60 3.48
N ILE A 73 1.08 -1.80 3.64
CA ILE A 73 0.65 -2.79 4.61
C ILE A 73 1.79 -2.98 5.59
N ILE A 74 1.55 -2.73 6.88
CA ILE A 74 2.52 -2.98 7.94
C ILE A 74 1.92 -4.01 8.88
N TRP A 75 2.72 -4.98 9.30
CA TRP A 75 2.36 -5.89 10.36
C TRP A 75 3.47 -5.96 11.42
N LEU A 76 3.02 -6.02 12.67
CA LEU A 76 3.83 -5.92 13.86
C LEU A 76 3.57 -7.16 14.72
N ASP A 77 4.63 -7.89 15.03
CA ASP A 77 4.62 -8.93 16.03
C ASP A 77 4.57 -8.27 17.43
N PRO A 78 3.68 -8.73 18.33
CA PRO A 78 3.50 -8.11 19.64
C PRO A 78 4.73 -8.24 20.55
N ASP A 79 5.59 -9.24 20.33
CA ASP A 79 6.75 -9.53 21.15
C ASP A 79 8.02 -8.85 20.61
N THR A 80 8.16 -8.80 19.29
CA THR A 80 9.38 -8.32 18.61
C THR A 80 9.23 -6.97 17.92
N GLY A 81 8.02 -6.45 17.78
CA GLY A 81 7.73 -5.17 17.14
C GLY A 81 7.57 -5.28 15.63
N PHE A 82 8.21 -4.40 14.87
CA PHE A 82 8.05 -4.39 13.41
C PHE A 82 8.57 -5.68 12.77
N THR A 83 7.69 -6.36 12.02
CA THR A 83 8.00 -7.64 11.39
C THR A 83 8.10 -7.53 9.88
N GLY A 84 7.29 -6.67 9.27
CA GLY A 84 7.32 -6.51 7.83
C GLY A 84 6.43 -5.38 7.33
N GLN A 85 6.74 -4.97 6.10
CA GLN A 85 6.00 -3.98 5.36
C GLN A 85 5.98 -4.36 3.89
N ILE A 86 4.84 -4.11 3.24
CA ILE A 86 4.72 -4.13 1.78
C ILE A 86 4.20 -2.76 1.37
N ASP A 87 4.98 -2.07 0.53
CA ASP A 87 4.51 -0.90 -0.19
C ASP A 87 4.13 -1.32 -1.61
N THR A 88 2.92 -0.96 -2.02
CA THR A 88 2.41 -1.25 -3.35
C THR A 88 2.46 0.01 -4.21
N ASP A 89 2.90 -0.14 -5.46
CA ASP A 89 2.84 0.93 -6.47
C ASP A 89 1.47 0.98 -7.17
N TRP A 90 0.50 0.26 -6.63
CA TRP A 90 -0.83 0.15 -7.18
C TRP A 90 -1.55 1.49 -7.03
N ARG A 91 -2.26 1.90 -8.09
CA ARG A 91 -3.09 3.10 -8.05
C ARG A 91 -4.52 2.68 -7.77
N LEU A 92 -5.10 3.22 -6.70
CA LEU A 92 -6.47 2.93 -6.30
C LEU A 92 -7.35 4.14 -6.62
N PHE A 93 -8.33 3.91 -7.51
CA PHE A 93 -9.33 4.90 -7.90
C PHE A 93 -10.67 4.56 -7.26
N VAL A 94 -11.04 5.32 -6.23
CA VAL A 94 -12.26 5.10 -5.45
C VAL A 94 -13.43 5.81 -6.14
N PRO A 95 -14.44 5.08 -6.64
CA PRO A 95 -15.63 5.69 -7.21
C PRO A 95 -16.57 6.20 -6.10
N GLN A 96 -17.54 7.05 -6.44
CA GLN A 96 -18.54 7.59 -5.50
C GLN A 96 -19.34 6.50 -4.77
N GLY A 97 -19.54 5.35 -5.40
CA GLY A 97 -20.24 4.21 -4.80
C GLY A 97 -19.36 3.34 -3.88
N GLY A 98 -18.04 3.54 -3.87
CA GLY A 98 -17.10 2.61 -3.25
C GLY A 98 -17.04 1.27 -3.98
N GLY A 99 -16.74 0.19 -3.27
CA GLY A 99 -16.77 -1.16 -3.84
C GLY A 99 -15.73 -2.12 -3.26
N GLU A 100 -15.56 -3.24 -3.95
CA GLU A 100 -14.54 -4.23 -3.62
C GLU A 100 -13.15 -3.73 -4.02
N PHE A 101 -12.16 -3.97 -3.17
CA PHE A 101 -10.77 -3.57 -3.37
C PHE A 101 -10.21 -3.99 -4.74
N VAL A 102 -10.55 -5.20 -5.20
CA VAL A 102 -10.08 -5.74 -6.50
C VAL A 102 -10.61 -4.98 -7.71
N ARG A 103 -11.70 -4.22 -7.57
CA ARG A 103 -12.33 -3.49 -8.68
C ARG A 103 -11.80 -2.07 -8.84
N ILE A 104 -11.16 -1.54 -7.81
CA ILE A 104 -10.69 -0.15 -7.78
C ILE A 104 -9.18 -0.04 -8.01
N ILE A 105 -8.51 -1.17 -8.18
CA ILE A 105 -7.06 -1.27 -8.27
C ILE A 105 -6.59 -1.29 -9.72
N GLU A 106 -5.66 -0.41 -10.03
CA GLU A 106 -4.83 -0.45 -11.23
C GLU A 106 -3.44 -0.91 -10.80
N ALA A 107 -3.21 -2.23 -10.88
CA ALA A 107 -1.92 -2.84 -10.60
C ALA A 107 -1.08 -2.88 -11.89
N PRO A 108 0.22 -2.49 -11.84
CA PRO A 108 1.10 -2.66 -12.99
C PRO A 108 1.25 -4.14 -13.31
N SER A 109 1.39 -4.46 -14.60
CA SER A 109 1.58 -5.83 -15.09
C SER A 109 2.87 -6.49 -14.59
N ASN A 110 3.79 -5.69 -14.02
CA ASN A 110 5.00 -6.15 -13.38
C ASN A 110 5.52 -5.05 -12.43
N PRO A 111 5.48 -5.21 -11.09
CA PRO A 111 6.04 -4.21 -10.19
C PRO A 111 7.56 -4.37 -10.17
N ALA A 112 8.28 -3.63 -11.02
CA ALA A 112 9.69 -3.42 -10.78
C ALA A 112 9.83 -2.59 -9.49
N GLN A 113 10.51 -3.12 -8.48
CA GLN A 113 10.64 -2.50 -7.17
C GLN A 113 12.07 -2.03 -6.96
N ILE A 114 12.30 -0.90 -6.27
CA ILE A 114 13.64 -0.45 -5.90
C ILE A 114 13.79 -0.47 -4.37
N TRP A 115 14.70 -1.31 -3.88
CA TRP A 115 15.16 -1.37 -2.50
C TRP A 115 16.33 -0.41 -2.28
N PHE A 116 16.24 0.45 -1.27
CA PHE A 116 17.33 1.34 -0.87
C PHE A 116 17.83 0.94 0.51
N GLY A 117 19.09 0.50 0.62
CA GLY A 117 19.66 0.14 1.91
C GLY A 117 21.10 -0.39 1.83
N PRO A 118 21.75 -0.57 3.00
CA PRO A 118 23.12 -1.08 3.08
C PRO A 118 23.22 -2.59 2.80
N GLU A 119 22.10 -3.31 2.94
CA GLU A 119 22.01 -4.74 2.70
C GLU A 119 20.98 -5.03 1.60
N PRO A 120 21.20 -6.07 0.78
CA PRO A 120 20.24 -6.48 -0.24
C PRO A 120 18.91 -6.90 0.39
N PRO A 121 17.78 -6.78 -0.33
CA PRO A 121 16.51 -7.35 0.11
C PRO A 121 16.66 -8.85 0.36
N THR A 122 16.07 -9.36 1.44
CA THR A 122 16.19 -10.77 1.83
C THR A 122 15.42 -11.72 0.93
N ILE A 123 14.40 -11.22 0.22
CA ILE A 123 13.57 -11.97 -0.72
C ILE A 123 13.29 -11.07 -1.95
N PRO A 124 14.27 -10.85 -2.84
CA PRO A 124 14.03 -10.08 -4.05
C PRO A 124 13.09 -10.84 -4.99
N THR A 125 12.16 -10.14 -5.63
CA THR A 125 11.40 -10.67 -6.78
C THR A 125 12.14 -10.33 -8.07
N ASP A 126 11.78 -11.00 -9.17
CA ASP A 126 12.21 -10.58 -10.51
C ASP A 126 11.89 -9.09 -10.70
N TYR A 127 12.81 -8.37 -11.35
CA TYR A 127 12.76 -6.91 -11.55
C TYR A 127 12.83 -6.09 -10.26
N THR A 128 13.27 -6.67 -9.14
CA THR A 128 13.74 -5.89 -7.99
C THR A 128 15.11 -5.31 -8.31
N GLY A 129 15.28 -4.01 -8.09
CA GLY A 129 16.57 -3.32 -8.05
C GLY A 129 16.96 -3.04 -6.61
N TRP A 130 18.25 -3.13 -6.28
CA TRP A 130 18.80 -2.70 -5.00
C TRP A 130 19.88 -1.65 -5.23
N VAL A 131 19.74 -0.53 -4.53
CA VAL A 131 20.78 0.50 -4.43
C VAL A 131 21.51 0.30 -3.11
N ASP A 132 22.76 -0.16 -3.20
CA ASP A 132 23.67 -0.25 -2.07
C ASP A 132 24.12 1.16 -1.67
N THR A 133 23.63 1.59 -0.51
CA THR A 133 23.91 2.93 0.03
C THR A 133 25.25 3.05 0.76
N ASP A 134 25.92 1.93 1.06
CA ASP A 134 27.22 1.91 1.73
C ASP A 134 28.40 1.94 0.72
N SER A 135 28.14 1.57 -0.54
CA SER A 135 29.09 1.72 -1.63
C SER A 135 29.29 3.19 -2.05
N VAL A 136 30.54 3.58 -2.35
CA VAL A 136 30.87 4.92 -2.86
C VAL A 136 31.68 4.80 -4.16
N PRO A 137 31.08 5.10 -5.34
CA PRO A 137 29.70 5.54 -5.54
C PRO A 137 28.67 4.42 -5.26
N PRO A 138 27.39 4.76 -5.01
CA PRO A 138 26.33 3.77 -4.83
C PRO A 138 26.29 2.80 -6.01
N ILE A 139 26.19 1.51 -5.71
CA ILE A 139 26.15 0.45 -6.73
C ILE A 139 24.71 -0.04 -6.85
N TYR A 140 24.27 -0.21 -8.10
CA TYR A 140 22.96 -0.76 -8.43
C TYR A 140 23.08 -2.24 -8.78
N TYR A 141 22.20 -3.05 -8.20
CA TYR A 141 22.03 -4.46 -8.49
C TYR A 141 20.59 -4.70 -8.95
N GLU A 142 20.38 -5.66 -9.85
CA GLU A 142 19.04 -6.03 -10.31
C GLU A 142 18.93 -7.54 -10.37
N TRP A 143 17.77 -8.06 -9.95
CA TRP A 143 17.41 -9.46 -10.10
C TRP A 143 16.53 -9.61 -11.34
N VAL A 144 16.91 -10.52 -12.24
CA VAL A 144 16.26 -10.76 -13.55
C VAL A 144 16.02 -12.26 -13.76
#